data_AF-A0A9D0XN22-F1
#
_entry.id   AF-A0A9D0XN22-F1
#
_cell.length_a   1.000
_cell.length_b   1.000
_cell.length_c   1.000
_cell.angle_alpha   90.00
_cell.angle_beta   90.00
_cell.angle_gamma   90.00
#
_symmetry.space_group_name_H-M   'P 1'
#
loop_
_entity.id
_entity.type
_entity.pdbx_description
1 polymer ?
#
loop_
_entity_poly.entity_id
_entity_poly.type
_entity_poly.pdbx_seq_one_letter_code
_entity_poly.pdbx_strand_id
1 'polypeptide(L)'
;MPNNLRTYLKDPLLHEMYSTIRRVGSIRSISLDITHRCNIRCKGCYYFEESMDKYRSPKEEEAFDAFLQKEKERGTNFITIVGGEPSLELTRIKKIYDNFYTSVATNGLRKIPMEGFENLPIGIAVWG
;
A
#
# COMPACT_ATOMS: atom_id res chain seq x y z
N MET A 1 11.92 6.78 -34.34
CA MET A 1 10.72 7.26 -33.60
C MET A 1 10.28 6.15 -32.67
N PRO A 2 9.97 6.40 -31.38
CA PRO A 2 9.42 5.36 -30.54
C PRO A 2 8.09 4.89 -31.15
N ASN A 3 7.89 3.58 -31.24
CA ASN A 3 6.65 3.01 -31.76
C ASN A 3 5.46 3.57 -30.98
N ASN A 4 4.46 4.10 -31.68
CA ASN A 4 3.23 4.56 -31.04
C ASN A 4 2.41 3.36 -30.54
N LEU A 5 1.51 3.58 -29.57
CA LEU A 5 0.67 2.53 -28.99
C LEU A 5 -0.10 1.73 -30.06
N ARG A 6 -0.56 2.40 -31.13
CA ARG A 6 -1.31 1.74 -32.22
C ARG A 6 -0.48 0.67 -32.94
N THR A 7 0.85 0.79 -32.97
CA THR A 7 1.73 -0.23 -33.55
C THR A 7 1.72 -1.50 -32.72
N TYR A 8 1.79 -1.40 -31.38
CA TYR A 8 1.76 -2.57 -30.49
C TYR A 8 0.40 -3.27 -30.48
N LEU A 9 -0.68 -2.50 -30.56
CA LEU A 9 -2.04 -3.05 -30.58
C LEU A 9 -2.42 -3.78 -31.88
N LYS A 10 -1.50 -3.88 -32.85
CA LYS A 10 -1.66 -4.78 -34.01
C LYS A 10 -1.44 -6.25 -33.63
N ASP A 11 -0.66 -6.51 -32.59
CA ASP A 11 -0.50 -7.86 -32.05
C ASP A 11 -1.79 -8.28 -31.31
N PRO A 12 -2.42 -9.41 -31.66
CA PRO A 12 -3.69 -9.82 -31.07
C PRO A 12 -3.64 -10.01 -29.54
N LEU A 13 -2.53 -10.57 -29.02
CA LEU A 13 -2.35 -10.78 -27.59
C LEU A 13 -2.25 -9.45 -26.86
N LEU A 14 -1.43 -8.52 -27.37
CA LEU A 14 -1.28 -7.20 -26.76
C LEU A 14 -2.59 -6.40 -26.83
N HIS A 15 -3.36 -6.55 -27.90
CA HIS A 15 -4.68 -5.93 -28.02
C HIS A 15 -5.66 -6.47 -26.98
N GLU A 16 -5.68 -7.78 -26.77
CA GLU A 16 -6.53 -8.43 -25.76
C GLU A 16 -6.13 -8.00 -24.35
N MET A 17 -4.85 -8.07 -24.00
CA MET A 17 -4.34 -7.62 -22.69
C MET A 17 -4.70 -6.15 -22.42
N TYR A 18 -4.49 -5.28 -23.41
CA TYR A 18 -4.86 -3.87 -23.31
C TYR A 18 -6.37 -3.69 -23.09
N SER A 19 -7.20 -4.36 -23.89
CA SER A 19 -8.66 -4.28 -23.79
C SER A 19 -9.19 -4.81 -22.45
N THR A 20 -8.54 -5.83 -21.89
CA THR A 20 -8.85 -6.37 -20.56
C THR A 20 -8.50 -5.37 -19.47
N ILE A 21 -7.29 -4.79 -19.48
CA ILE A 21 -6.88 -3.77 -18.50
C ILE A 21 -7.80 -2.54 -18.58
N ARG A 22 -8.16 -2.09 -19.79
CA ARG A 22 -9.02 -0.91 -19.97
C ARG A 22 -10.46 -1.13 -19.47
N ARG A 23 -10.98 -2.36 -19.49
CA ARG A 23 -12.31 -2.70 -18.94
C ARG A 23 -12.37 -2.61 -17.42
N VAL A 24 -11.27 -2.94 -16.73
CA VAL A 24 -11.19 -2.91 -15.26
C VAL A 24 -11.10 -1.47 -14.74
N GLY A 25 -10.63 -0.53 -15.55
CA GLY A 25 -10.48 0.87 -15.20
C GLY A 25 -9.08 1.21 -14.68
N SER A 26 -8.87 2.48 -14.33
CA SER A 26 -7.57 2.94 -13.83
C SER A 26 -7.42 2.68 -12.34
N ILE A 27 -6.21 2.30 -11.94
CA ILE A 27 -5.81 2.31 -10.54
C ILE A 27 -5.67 3.76 -10.08
N ARG A 28 -6.33 4.10 -8.97
CA ARG A 28 -6.13 5.35 -8.24
C ARG A 28 -5.56 4.96 -6.88
N SER A 29 -4.24 4.92 -6.81
CA SER A 29 -3.52 4.41 -5.66
C SER A 29 -2.93 5.50 -4.77
N ILE A 30 -2.75 5.16 -3.50
CA ILE A 30 -1.89 5.87 -2.56
C ILE A 30 -0.90 4.93 -1.89
N SER A 31 0.20 5.49 -1.40
CA SER A 31 1.05 4.86 -0.41
C SER A 31 0.84 5.56 0.93
N LEU A 32 0.68 4.78 1.99
CA LEU A 32 0.35 5.28 3.32
C LEU A 32 1.35 4.77 4.34
N ASP A 33 2.10 5.69 4.94
CA ASP A 33 2.84 5.44 6.17
C ASP A 33 1.84 5.30 7.33
N ILE A 34 1.39 4.07 7.60
CA ILE A 34 0.31 3.81 8.57
C ILE A 34 0.71 4.17 10.00
N THR A 35 2.01 4.13 10.27
CA THR A 35 2.64 4.50 11.53
C THR A 35 4.06 4.97 11.30
N HIS A 36 4.51 5.87 12.15
CA HIS A 36 5.89 6.36 12.25
C HIS A 36 6.71 5.54 13.26
N ARG A 37 6.09 4.57 13.94
CA ARG A 37 6.76 3.69 14.89
C ARG A 37 7.36 2.50 14.13
N CYS A 38 8.61 2.19 14.44
CA CYS A 38 9.26 0.97 13.97
C CYS A 38 9.90 0.24 15.16
N ASN A 39 9.90 -1.10 15.11
CA ASN A 39 10.54 -1.95 16.11
C ASN A 39 12.04 -2.19 15.84
N ILE A 40 12.57 -1.69 14.72
CA ILE A 40 13.99 -1.75 14.37
C ILE A 40 14.46 -0.45 13.71
N ARG A 41 15.78 -0.24 13.65
CA ARG A 41 16.43 0.85 12.91
C ARG A 41 17.39 0.25 11.88
N CYS A 42 16.87 -0.08 10.70
CA CYS A 42 17.67 -0.67 9.62
C CYS A 42 18.71 0.33 9.10
N LYS A 43 19.89 -0.16 8.71
CA LYS A 43 20.87 0.62 7.95
C LYS A 43 20.31 0.86 6.52
N GLY A 44 20.33 2.10 6.03
CA GLY A 44 19.72 2.43 4.73
C GLY A 44 18.21 2.71 4.79
N CYS A 45 17.62 2.87 5.98
CA CYS A 45 16.20 3.18 6.10
C CYS A 45 15.96 4.66 5.75
N TYR A 46 15.34 4.93 4.61
CA TYR A 46 15.02 6.29 4.15
C TYR A 46 14.31 7.12 5.23
N TYR A 47 13.42 6.49 6.01
CA TYR A 47 12.65 7.17 7.05
C TYR A 47 13.54 7.76 8.16
N PHE A 48 14.54 7.01 8.61
CA PHE A 48 15.46 7.48 9.65
C PHE A 48 16.58 8.36 9.09
N GLU A 49 17.09 8.03 7.89
CA GLU A 49 18.16 8.80 7.25
C GLU A 49 17.70 10.22 6.90
N GLU A 50 16.44 10.38 6.49
CA GLU A 50 15.83 11.68 6.18
C GLU A 50 15.22 12.37 7.42
N SER A 51 15.52 11.88 8.63
CA SER A 51 15.02 12.44 9.90
C SER A 51 13.50 12.61 9.93
N MET A 52 12.75 11.67 9.33
CA MET A 52 11.29 11.71 9.30
C MET A 52 10.67 11.24 10.62
N ASP A 53 11.45 10.59 11.50
CA ASP A 53 11.06 10.19 12.86
C ASP A 53 10.77 11.36 13.81
N LYS A 54 11.03 12.60 13.36
CA LYS A 54 10.56 13.83 14.01
C LYS A 54 9.03 14.00 13.97
N TYR A 55 8.36 13.42 12.98
CA TYR A 55 6.91 13.48 12.85
C TYR A 55 6.26 12.35 13.63
N ARG A 56 5.06 12.60 14.18
CA ARG A 56 4.30 11.59 14.92
C ARG A 56 2.99 11.26 14.22
N SER A 57 2.66 9.99 14.15
CA SER A 57 1.36 9.56 13.65
C SER A 57 0.24 10.04 14.58
N PRO A 58 -0.90 10.48 14.03
CA PRO A 58 -2.09 10.76 14.82
C PRO A 58 -2.50 9.53 15.64
N LYS A 59 -2.78 9.75 16.92
CA LYS A 59 -3.22 8.69 17.84
C LYS A 59 -4.72 8.45 17.77
N GLU A 60 -5.50 9.48 17.45
CA GLU A 60 -6.96 9.40 17.42
C GLU A 60 -7.44 8.53 16.26
N GLU A 61 -8.27 7.54 16.58
CA GLU A 61 -8.82 6.60 15.59
C GLU A 61 -9.86 7.28 14.70
N GLU A 62 -10.59 8.25 15.24
CA GLU A 62 -11.60 9.03 14.52
C GLU A 62 -10.97 9.82 13.37
N ALA A 63 -9.74 10.33 13.57
CA ALA A 63 -9.00 11.02 12.52
C ALA A 63 -8.61 10.06 11.39
N PHE A 64 -8.27 8.81 11.73
CA PHE A 64 -7.95 7.78 10.75
C PHE A 64 -9.20 7.33 9.98
N ASP A 65 -10.33 7.14 10.66
CA ASP A 65 -11.59 6.77 10.03
C ASP A 65 -12.09 7.87 9.08
N ALA A 66 -11.99 9.14 9.51
CA ALA A 66 -12.29 10.28 8.65
C ALA A 66 -11.36 10.37 7.42
N PHE A 67 -10.08 10.02 7.57
CA PHE A 67 -9.15 9.91 6.46
C PHE A 67 -9.57 8.83 5.47
N LEU A 68 -9.89 7.61 5.92
CA LEU A 68 -10.34 6.53 5.04
C LEU A 68 -11.64 6.90 4.30
N GLN A 69 -12.56 7.58 4.98
CA GLN A 69 -13.80 8.04 4.36
C GLN A 69 -13.54 9.05 3.24
N LYS A 70 -12.64 10.01 3.46
CA LYS A 70 -12.21 10.96 2.41
C LYS A 70 -11.55 10.25 1.23
N GLU A 71 -10.77 9.21 1.47
CA GLU A 71 -10.14 8.42 0.41
C GLU A 71 -11.15 7.64 -0.44
N LYS A 72 -12.21 7.10 0.20
CA LYS A 72 -13.33 6.48 -0.53
C LYS A 72 -14.07 7.50 -1.40
N GLU A 73 -14.40 8.67 -0.86
CA GLU A 73 -15.06 9.75 -1.60
C GLU A 73 -14.21 10.25 -2.76
N ARG A 74 -12.88 10.26 -2.57
CA ARG A 74 -11.92 10.56 -3.63
C ARG A 74 -11.85 9.47 -4.69
N GLY A 75 -12.41 8.27 -4.46
CA GLY A 75 -12.34 7.15 -5.40
C GLY A 75 -10.99 6.45 -5.43
N THR A 76 -10.20 6.55 -4.35
CA THR A 76 -9.01 5.73 -4.16
C THR A 76 -9.42 4.27 -4.13
N ASN A 77 -8.79 3.44 -4.95
CA ASN A 77 -9.15 2.02 -5.07
C ASN A 77 -8.02 1.07 -4.68
N PHE A 78 -6.80 1.57 -4.43
CA PHE A 78 -5.69 0.76 -3.97
C PHE A 78 -4.82 1.50 -2.94
N ILE A 79 -4.51 0.86 -1.81
CA ILE A 79 -3.65 1.43 -0.75
C ILE A 79 -2.45 0.51 -0.52
N THR A 80 -1.23 1.00 -0.78
CA THR A 80 0.00 0.34 -0.35
C THR A 80 0.34 0.78 1.07
N ILE A 81 0.25 -0.13 2.02
CA ILE A 81 0.55 0.10 3.43
C ILE A 81 2.05 -0.06 3.66
N VAL A 82 2.68 1.03 4.09
CA VAL A 82 4.10 1.15 4.45
C VAL A 82 4.19 1.82 5.83
N GLY A 83 5.33 2.45 6.16
CA GLY A 83 5.56 3.17 7.39
C GLY A 83 6.84 2.72 8.08
N GLY A 84 6.89 2.91 9.40
CA GLY A 84 7.90 2.30 10.24
C GLY A 84 7.77 0.78 10.22
N GLU A 85 6.83 0.23 11.00
CA GLU A 85 6.47 -1.19 10.92
C GLU A 85 4.94 -1.37 10.99
N PRO A 86 4.29 -1.73 9.86
CA PRO A 86 2.84 -1.87 9.80
C PRO A 86 2.24 -2.92 10.74
N SER A 87 2.94 -4.02 11.04
CA SER A 87 2.45 -5.06 11.96
C SER A 87 2.23 -4.58 13.40
N LEU A 88 2.63 -3.34 13.73
CA LEU A 88 2.29 -2.66 14.97
C LEU A 88 0.85 -2.07 14.99
N GLU A 89 0.19 -1.97 13.83
CA GLU A 89 -1.12 -1.33 13.64
C GLU A 89 -2.17 -2.27 13.01
N LEU A 90 -2.24 -3.53 13.45
CA LEU A 90 -3.13 -4.55 12.85
C LEU A 90 -4.59 -4.10 12.70
N THR A 91 -5.13 -3.36 13.68
CA THR A 91 -6.49 -2.83 13.62
C THR A 91 -6.68 -1.86 12.44
N ARG A 92 -5.70 -0.97 12.20
CA ARG A 92 -5.75 -0.03 11.08
C ARG A 92 -5.51 -0.72 9.74
N ILE A 93 -4.63 -1.73 9.70
CA ILE A 93 -4.48 -2.59 8.51
C ILE A 93 -5.81 -3.24 8.18
N LYS A 94 -6.51 -3.80 9.18
CA LYS A 94 -7.81 -4.45 8.98
C LYS A 94 -8.84 -3.48 8.41
N LYS A 95 -8.94 -2.27 8.96
CA LYS A 95 -9.80 -1.20 8.42
C LYS A 95 -9.49 -0.90 6.95
N ILE A 96 -8.22 -0.87 6.54
CA ILE A 96 -7.86 -0.66 5.14
C ILE A 96 -8.24 -1.88 4.28
N TYR A 97 -7.86 -3.09 4.72
CA TYR A 97 -8.12 -4.34 4.02
C TYR A 97 -9.61 -4.59 3.75
N ASP A 98 -10.48 -4.23 4.70
CA ASP A 98 -11.92 -4.41 4.56
C ASP A 98 -12.57 -3.40 3.59
N ASN A 99 -11.85 -2.35 3.19
CA ASN A 99 -12.41 -1.22 2.46
C ASN A 99 -11.72 -0.91 1.12
N PHE A 100 -10.50 -1.39 0.90
CA PHE A 100 -9.69 -1.09 -0.28
C PHE A 100 -8.93 -2.33 -0.74
N TYR A 101 -8.63 -2.43 -2.04
CA TYR A 101 -7.54 -3.31 -2.46
C TYR A 101 -6.25 -2.81 -1.82
N THR A 102 -5.44 -3.70 -1.28
CA THR A 102 -4.28 -3.29 -0.50
C THR A 102 -3.15 -4.29 -0.58
N SER A 103 -1.96 -3.85 -0.19
CA SER A 103 -0.78 -4.66 0.06
C SER A 103 -0.02 -4.05 1.24
N VAL A 104 0.73 -4.87 1.98
CA VAL A 104 1.55 -4.42 3.13
C VAL A 104 3.02 -4.72 2.87
N ALA A 105 3.89 -3.76 3.14
CA ALA A 105 5.33 -3.97 3.27
C ALA A 105 5.73 -4.03 4.76
N THR A 106 6.36 -5.13 5.20
CA THR A 106 6.78 -5.34 6.60
C THR A 106 8.22 -5.81 6.68
N ASN A 107 8.90 -5.54 7.80
CA ASN A 107 10.20 -6.11 8.09
C ASN A 107 10.16 -7.61 8.46
N GLY A 108 8.96 -8.16 8.71
CA GLY A 108 8.77 -9.59 8.97
C GLY A 108 9.14 -10.07 10.37
N LEU A 109 9.61 -9.19 11.27
CA LEU A 109 9.95 -9.57 12.66
C LEU A 109 8.71 -9.78 13.54
N ARG A 110 7.58 -9.19 13.14
CA ARG A 110 6.28 -9.41 13.77
C ARG A 110 5.32 -9.99 12.75
N LYS A 111 4.62 -11.05 13.14
CA LYS A 111 3.67 -11.75 12.28
C LYS A 111 2.37 -10.93 12.14
N ILE A 112 1.94 -10.72 10.90
CA ILE A 112 0.54 -10.38 10.60
C ILE A 112 -0.25 -11.70 10.60
N PRO A 113 -1.35 -11.83 11.35
CA PRO A 113 -2.10 -13.08 11.43
C PRO A 113 -2.73 -13.41 10.09
N MET A 114 -2.92 -14.71 9.82
CA MET A 114 -3.59 -15.16 8.59
C MET A 114 -5.11 -15.00 8.70
N GLU A 115 -5.66 -15.34 9.87
CA GLU A 115 -7.08 -15.16 10.17
C GLU A 115 -7.46 -13.68 10.06
N GLY A 116 -8.42 -13.40 9.19
CA GLY A 116 -8.90 -12.06 8.88
C GLY A 116 -8.09 -11.29 7.83
N PHE A 117 -7.02 -11.87 7.29
CA PHE A 117 -6.12 -11.28 6.28
C PHE A 117 -5.75 -12.27 5.15
N GLU A 118 -6.65 -13.20 4.84
CA GLU A 118 -6.32 -14.38 4.04
C GLU A 118 -5.83 -14.07 2.63
N ASN A 119 -6.29 -12.95 2.06
CA ASN A 119 -5.91 -12.51 0.72
C ASN A 119 -5.00 -11.29 0.74
N LEU A 120 -4.45 -10.92 1.90
CA LEU A 120 -3.58 -9.76 2.01
C LEU A 120 -2.22 -10.06 1.34
N PRO A 121 -1.82 -9.35 0.27
CA PRO A 121 -0.48 -9.45 -0.28
C PRO A 121 0.52 -8.83 0.70
N ILE A 122 1.54 -9.61 1.09
CA ILE A 122 2.57 -9.18 2.03
C ILE A 122 3.93 -9.21 1.34
N GLY A 123 4.55 -8.04 1.19
CA GLY A 123 5.96 -7.90 0.85
C GLY A 123 6.81 -7.90 2.11
N ILE A 124 7.75 -8.84 2.22
CA ILE A 124 8.66 -8.92 3.36
C ILE A 124 10.03 -8.40 2.93
N ALA A 125 10.47 -7.30 3.54
CA ALA A 125 11.83 -6.79 3.38
C ALA A 125 12.63 -7.19 4.62
N VAL A 126 13.39 -8.27 4.53
CA VAL A 126 14.14 -8.79 5.69
C VAL A 126 15.34 -7.91 5.95
N TRP A 127 15.42 -7.36 7.16
CA TRP A 127 16.53 -6.56 7.66
C TRP A 127 16.98 -7.13 9.01
N GLY A 128 18.28 -7.28 9.20
CA GLY A 128 18.91 -7.82 10.41
C GLY A 128 20.36 -7.38 10.51
#